data_AF-A0A1G1KH83-F1
#
_entry.id   AF-A0A1G1KH83-F1
#
_cell.length_a   1.000
_cell.length_b   1.000
_cell.length_c   1.000
_cell.angle_alpha   90.00
_cell.angle_beta   90.00
_cell.angle_gamma   90.00
#
_symmetry.space_group_name_H-M   'P 1'
#
loop_
_entity.id
_entity.type
_entity.pdbx_description
1 polymer ?
#
loop_
_entity_poly.entity_id
_entity_poly.type
_entity_poly.pdbx_seq_one_letter_code
_entity_poly.pdbx_strand_id
1 'polypeptide(L)'
;MRAEAPLSSASAAAAASLLIALLFVACTRPVQFVNLQSGAALTGTHSLWHRSITVLLPTGETVTGTYTKLTATDIGPESLFFGANAGELLGLHAVERVYGYVRLTGEQGSVVEMIFTSDWLGHGYGVARTSLKEEYRVTF
;
A
#
# COMPACT_ATOMS: atom_id res chain seq x y z
N MET A 1 -53.15 1.44 -31.68
CA MET A 1 -52.77 1.50 -30.24
C MET A 1 -51.32 1.06 -30.13
N ARG A 2 -50.57 1.68 -29.20
CA ARG A 2 -49.12 1.91 -29.20
C ARG A 2 -48.25 0.63 -29.16
N ALA A 3 -47.16 0.64 -29.93
CA ALA A 3 -46.05 -0.29 -29.81
C ALA A 3 -45.19 0.09 -28.60
N GLU A 4 -44.96 -0.86 -27.68
CA GLU A 4 -44.02 -0.73 -26.58
C GLU A 4 -42.59 -0.97 -27.10
N ALA A 5 -41.71 0.00 -26.87
CA ALA A 5 -40.30 -0.11 -27.20
C ALA A 5 -39.59 -1.00 -26.15
N PRO A 6 -38.71 -1.94 -26.55
CA PRO A 6 -37.92 -2.70 -25.60
C PRO A 6 -36.90 -1.78 -24.92
N LEU A 7 -37.07 -1.56 -23.62
CA LEU A 7 -36.09 -0.87 -22.78
C LEU A 7 -34.79 -1.69 -22.75
N SER A 8 -33.80 -1.12 -23.41
CA SER A 8 -32.41 -1.53 -23.56
C SER A 8 -31.80 -2.19 -22.31
N SER A 9 -31.62 -3.50 -22.36
CA SER A 9 -30.82 -4.28 -21.40
C SER A 9 -29.35 -3.86 -21.35
N ALA A 10 -28.86 -3.11 -22.34
CA ALA A 10 -27.49 -2.59 -22.39
C ALA A 10 -27.23 -1.46 -21.37
N SER A 11 -28.27 -0.68 -21.01
CA SER A 11 -28.14 0.44 -20.07
C SER A 11 -27.90 -0.01 -18.63
N ALA A 12 -28.47 -1.14 -18.22
CA ALA A 12 -28.32 -1.67 -16.86
C ALA A 12 -26.95 -2.31 -16.63
N ALA A 13 -26.42 -3.01 -17.64
CA ALA A 13 -25.10 -3.63 -17.57
C ALA A 13 -23.97 -2.58 -17.53
N ALA A 14 -24.10 -1.49 -18.31
CA ALA A 14 -23.17 -0.37 -18.27
C ALA A 14 -23.19 0.36 -16.93
N ALA A 15 -24.37 0.63 -16.36
CA ALA A 15 -24.51 1.25 -15.05
C ALA A 15 -23.97 0.36 -13.91
N ALA A 16 -24.21 -0.95 -13.97
CA ALA A 16 -23.67 -1.91 -13.00
C ALA A 16 -22.13 -1.99 -13.09
N SER A 17 -21.57 -1.99 -14.29
CA SER A 17 -20.11 -2.01 -14.51
C SER A 17 -19.44 -0.72 -14.02
N LEU A 18 -20.10 0.43 -14.20
CA LEU A 18 -19.61 1.73 -13.72
C LEU A 18 -19.64 1.81 -12.19
N LEU A 19 -20.69 1.30 -11.55
CA LEU A 19 -20.82 1.24 -10.08
C LEU A 19 -19.76 0.32 -9.45
N ILE A 20 -19.49 -0.82 -10.08
CA ILE A 20 -18.44 -1.75 -9.66
C ILE A 20 -17.06 -1.10 -9.76
N ALA A 21 -16.76 -0.41 -10.87
CA ALA A 21 -15.51 0.32 -11.04
C ALA A 21 -15.33 1.45 -10.01
N LEU A 22 -16.40 2.20 -9.69
CA LEU A 22 -16.38 3.24 -8.66
C LEU A 22 -16.12 2.68 -7.24
N LEU A 23 -16.64 1.50 -6.93
CA LEU A 23 -16.38 0.82 -5.65
C LEU A 23 -14.92 0.35 -5.52
N PHE A 24 -14.26 -0.01 -6.63
CA PHE A 24 -12.83 -0.39 -6.61
C PHE A 24 -11.89 0.79 -6.36
N VAL A 25 -12.23 2.00 -6.85
CA VAL A 25 -11.40 3.20 -6.66
C VAL A 25 -11.54 3.76 -5.24
N ALA A 26 -12.72 3.62 -4.61
CA ALA A 26 -13.02 4.21 -3.30
C ALA A 26 -12.17 3.67 -2.13
N CYS A 27 -11.45 2.56 -2.32
CA CYS A 27 -10.60 1.93 -1.29
C CYS A 27 -9.09 2.04 -1.57
N THR A 28 -8.69 2.81 -2.59
CA THR A 28 -7.29 3.07 -2.92
C THR A 28 -6.92 4.49 -2.51
N ARG A 29 -5.80 4.63 -1.79
CA ARG A 29 -5.32 5.88 -1.20
C ARG A 29 -3.90 6.17 -1.66
N PRO A 30 -3.50 7.46 -1.72
CA PRO A 30 -2.10 7.79 -1.92
C PRO A 30 -1.27 7.34 -0.71
N VAL A 31 -0.08 6.82 -0.95
CA VAL A 31 0.94 6.63 0.08
C VAL A 31 2.17 7.46 -0.29
N GLN A 32 2.77 8.10 0.71
CA GLN A 32 3.95 8.92 0.55
C GLN A 32 5.13 8.32 1.32
N PHE A 33 6.28 8.23 0.65
CA PHE A 33 7.54 7.80 1.22
C PHE A 33 8.49 8.99 1.20
N VAL A 34 8.95 9.47 2.35
CA VAL A 34 9.89 10.59 2.46
C VAL A 34 11.24 10.05 2.93
N ASN A 35 12.26 10.17 2.09
CA ASN A 35 13.61 9.71 2.39
C ASN A 35 14.16 10.45 3.62
N LEU A 36 14.64 9.72 4.61
CA LEU A 36 15.09 10.28 5.88
C LEU A 36 16.39 11.08 5.77
N GLN A 37 17.21 10.82 4.75
CA GLN A 37 18.49 11.48 4.54
C GLN A 37 18.36 12.68 3.60
N SER A 38 17.67 12.51 2.47
CA SER A 38 17.59 13.53 1.41
C SER A 38 16.31 14.38 1.45
N GLY A 39 15.27 13.93 2.14
CA GLY A 39 13.94 14.55 2.10
C GLY A 39 13.18 14.34 0.78
N ALA A 40 13.75 13.60 -0.18
CA ALA A 40 13.08 13.28 -1.44
C ALA A 40 11.83 12.42 -1.19
N ALA A 41 10.75 12.70 -1.93
CA ALA A 41 9.48 12.00 -1.78
C ALA A 41 9.22 11.04 -2.95
N LEU A 42 8.78 9.83 -2.64
CA LEU A 42 8.16 8.89 -3.59
C LEU A 42 6.66 8.82 -3.30
N THR A 43 5.88 8.62 -4.35
CA THR A 43 4.43 8.45 -4.25
C THR A 43 4.04 7.06 -4.72
N GLY A 44 3.06 6.49 -4.04
CA GLY A 44 2.48 5.21 -4.37
C GLY A 44 0.98 5.17 -4.11
N THR A 45 0.44 3.97 -4.17
CA THR A 45 -0.96 3.68 -3.81
C THR A 45 -1.02 2.59 -2.75
N HIS A 46 -1.98 2.73 -1.84
CA HIS A 46 -2.34 1.76 -0.81
C HIS A 46 -3.79 1.35 -1.04
N SER A 47 -4.03 0.04 -1.18
CA SER A 47 -5.37 -0.53 -1.38
C SER A 47 -5.75 -1.33 -0.15
N LEU A 48 -6.80 -0.89 0.54
CA LEU A 48 -7.31 -1.55 1.74
C LEU A 48 -7.94 -2.91 1.45
N TRP A 49 -8.66 -2.99 0.33
CA TRP A 49 -9.39 -4.19 -0.06
C TRP A 49 -8.44 -5.31 -0.47
N HIS A 50 -7.49 -5.00 -1.36
CA HIS A 50 -6.50 -5.95 -1.84
C HIS A 50 -5.34 -6.13 -0.86
N ARG A 51 -5.32 -5.31 0.20
CA ARG A 51 -4.23 -5.23 1.17
C ARG A 51 -2.88 -5.08 0.49
N SER A 52 -2.78 -4.18 -0.48
CA SER A 52 -1.58 -4.03 -1.29
C SER A 52 -1.03 -2.61 -1.25
N ILE A 53 0.27 -2.50 -1.45
CA ILE A 53 0.98 -1.24 -1.65
C ILE A 53 1.73 -1.32 -2.97
N THR A 54 1.71 -0.24 -3.73
CA THR A 54 2.44 -0.09 -5.00
C THR A 54 3.19 1.22 -4.99
N VAL A 55 4.46 1.24 -5.38
CA VAL A 55 5.32 2.44 -5.38
C VAL A 55 6.08 2.52 -6.68
N LEU A 56 6.22 3.72 -7.23
CA LEU A 56 7.11 4.02 -8.34
C LEU A 56 8.46 4.51 -7.80
N LEU A 57 9.53 3.79 -8.11
CA LEU A 57 10.89 4.15 -7.72
C LEU A 57 11.48 5.22 -8.67
N PRO A 58 12.51 5.97 -8.25
CA PRO A 58 13.20 6.94 -9.12
C PRO A 58 13.81 6.32 -10.38
N THR A 59 14.10 5.03 -10.35
CA THR A 59 14.58 4.25 -11.51
C THR A 59 13.52 4.09 -12.60
N GLY A 60 12.26 4.44 -12.33
CA GLY A 60 11.10 4.18 -13.19
C GLY A 60 10.48 2.80 -12.98
N GLU A 61 11.04 1.98 -12.10
CA GLU A 61 10.50 0.66 -11.77
C GLU A 61 9.31 0.77 -10.81
N THR A 62 8.26 0.00 -11.06
CA THR A 62 7.14 -0.16 -10.13
C THR A 62 7.38 -1.38 -9.25
N VAL A 63 7.30 -1.20 -7.94
CA VAL A 63 7.35 -2.28 -6.95
C VAL A 63 5.97 -2.45 -6.31
N THR A 64 5.54 -3.70 -6.11
CA THR A 64 4.24 -3.99 -5.47
C THR A 64 4.35 -5.14 -4.48
N GLY A 65 3.43 -5.19 -3.52
CA GLY A 65 3.34 -6.28 -2.57
C GLY A 65 2.08 -6.23 -1.71
N THR A 66 1.66 -7.40 -1.22
CA THR A 66 0.52 -7.55 -0.33
C THR A 66 1.00 -7.51 1.12
N TYR A 67 0.36 -6.69 1.96
CA TYR A 67 0.72 -6.54 3.36
C TYR A 67 -0.03 -7.53 4.27
N THR A 68 0.71 -8.09 5.22
CA THR A 68 0.22 -8.98 6.27
C THR A 68 0.16 -8.24 7.60
N LYS A 69 -0.49 -8.86 8.59
CA LYS A 69 -0.34 -8.40 9.97
C LYS A 69 1.09 -8.73 10.40
N LEU A 70 1.80 -7.76 10.97
CA LEU A 70 3.17 -7.96 11.42
C LEU A 70 3.22 -9.01 12.53
N THR A 71 4.08 -10.00 12.35
CA THR A 71 4.43 -11.03 13.32
C THR A 71 5.94 -11.11 13.47
N ALA A 72 6.42 -11.73 14.55
CA ALA A 72 7.87 -11.89 14.79
C ALA A 72 8.57 -12.69 13.66
N THR A 73 7.85 -13.58 12.97
CA THR A 73 8.39 -14.37 11.86
C THR A 73 8.59 -13.58 10.56
N ASP A 74 7.91 -12.45 10.39
CA ASP A 74 8.05 -11.61 9.19
C ASP A 74 9.39 -10.86 9.19
N ILE A 75 9.92 -10.51 10.37
CA ILE A 75 11.24 -9.89 10.54
C ILE A 75 12.30 -10.99 10.73
N GLY A 76 12.47 -11.84 9.73
CA GLY A 76 13.46 -12.91 9.69
C GLY A 76 14.83 -12.45 9.12
N PRO A 77 15.84 -13.34 9.08
CA PRO A 77 17.19 -13.03 8.56
C PRO A 77 17.23 -12.44 7.15
N GLU A 78 16.22 -12.75 6.33
CA GLU A 78 16.09 -12.27 4.94
C GLU A 78 15.43 -10.88 4.84
N SER A 79 14.92 -10.34 5.96
CA SER A 79 14.30 -9.02 6.03
C SER A 79 15.36 -7.92 6.14
N LEU A 80 15.09 -6.80 5.48
CA LEU A 80 15.82 -5.54 5.62
C LEU A 80 15.67 -4.91 7.01
N PHE A 81 14.73 -5.40 7.81
CA PHE A 81 14.53 -5.04 9.20
C PHE A 81 15.07 -6.09 10.18
N PHE A 82 15.84 -7.08 9.72
CA PHE A 82 16.38 -8.10 10.62
C PHE A 82 17.17 -7.48 11.79
N GLY A 83 16.81 -7.88 13.01
CA GLY A 83 17.39 -7.35 14.25
C GLY A 83 16.89 -5.96 14.67
N ALA A 84 15.98 -5.34 13.92
CA ALA A 84 15.39 -4.07 14.29
C ALA A 84 14.22 -4.24 15.27
N ASN A 85 14.08 -3.28 16.20
CA ASN A 85 12.93 -3.22 17.08
C ASN A 85 11.79 -2.42 16.41
N ALA A 86 10.75 -3.12 15.95
CA ALA A 86 9.61 -2.49 15.29
C ALA A 86 8.90 -1.43 16.16
N GLY A 87 8.86 -1.61 17.48
CA GLY A 87 8.28 -0.63 18.39
C GLY A 87 9.09 0.67 18.46
N GLU A 88 10.42 0.57 18.46
CA GLU A 88 11.31 1.74 18.41
C GLU A 88 11.21 2.46 17.06
N LEU A 89 11.16 1.70 15.96
CA LEU A 89 11.06 2.24 14.59
C LEU A 89 9.78 3.04 14.35
N LEU A 90 8.65 2.57 14.91
CA LEU A 90 7.36 3.24 14.77
C LEU A 90 7.15 4.34 15.83
N GLY A 91 8.03 4.40 16.85
CA GLY A 91 7.96 5.32 17.97
C GLY A 91 6.79 5.04 18.93
N LEU A 92 6.72 5.82 20.02
CA LEU A 92 5.64 5.74 21.03
C LEU A 92 4.25 6.18 20.50
N HIS A 93 4.14 6.51 19.21
CA HIS A 93 2.88 6.85 18.55
C HIS A 93 2.05 5.63 18.15
N ALA A 94 2.42 4.43 18.60
CA ALA A 94 1.69 3.19 18.38
C ALA A 94 0.37 3.08 19.17
N VAL A 95 -0.40 4.17 19.19
CA VAL A 95 -1.80 4.21 19.66
C VAL A 95 -2.73 3.55 18.63
N GLU A 96 -2.22 3.33 17.42
CA GLU A 96 -2.93 2.69 16.32
C GLU A 96 -2.95 1.15 16.46
N ARG A 97 -3.97 0.54 15.85
CA ARG A 97 -4.44 -0.80 16.25
C ARG A 97 -3.77 -1.95 15.51
N VAL A 98 -3.22 -1.73 14.32
CA VAL A 98 -2.75 -2.83 13.46
C VAL A 98 -1.35 -2.55 12.95
N TYR A 99 -0.40 -3.34 13.42
CA TYR A 99 0.93 -3.41 12.83
C TYR A 99 0.89 -4.24 11.54
N GLY A 100 1.46 -3.69 10.48
CA GLY A 100 1.54 -4.30 9.17
C GLY A 100 2.98 -4.47 8.70
N TYR A 101 3.19 -5.48 7.87
CA TYR A 101 4.45 -5.73 7.18
C TYR A 101 4.19 -5.95 5.70
N VAL A 102 5.06 -5.42 4.85
CA VAL A 102 5.04 -5.71 3.42
C VAL A 102 6.45 -5.75 2.84
N ARG A 103 6.65 -6.68 1.90
CA ARG A 103 7.81 -6.71 1.02
C ARG A 103 7.32 -6.44 -0.40
N LEU A 104 7.69 -5.28 -0.92
CA LEU A 104 7.44 -4.86 -2.29
C LEU A 104 8.59 -5.37 -3.17
N THR A 105 8.24 -6.00 -4.27
CA THR A 105 9.22 -6.50 -5.25
C THR A 105 8.90 -5.96 -6.62
N GLY A 106 9.92 -5.50 -7.33
CA GLY A 106 9.83 -5.13 -8.74
C GLY A 106 10.42 -6.19 -9.66
N GLU A 107 10.11 -6.10 -10.94
CA GLU A 107 10.55 -7.07 -11.96
C GLU A 107 12.07 -7.05 -12.20
N GLN A 108 12.74 -5.93 -11.90
CA GLN A 108 14.18 -5.75 -12.03
C GLN A 108 14.93 -6.15 -10.75
N GLY A 109 14.21 -6.70 -9.75
CA GLY A 109 14.79 -7.21 -8.51
C GLY A 109 14.92 -6.16 -7.40
N SER A 110 14.40 -4.94 -7.58
CA SER A 110 14.31 -3.97 -6.49
C SER A 110 13.40 -4.49 -5.38
N VAL A 111 13.84 -4.30 -4.13
CA VAL A 111 13.08 -4.67 -2.95
C VAL A 111 12.89 -3.44 -2.08
N VAL A 112 11.65 -3.23 -1.64
CA VAL A 112 11.31 -2.26 -0.58
C VAL A 112 10.54 -3.01 0.48
N GLU A 113 11.07 -3.07 1.70
CA GLU A 113 10.31 -3.57 2.84
C GLU A 113 9.76 -2.40 3.63
N MET A 114 8.60 -2.61 4.24
CA MET A 114 7.94 -1.61 5.04
C MET A 114 7.26 -2.25 6.24
N ILE A 115 7.46 -1.61 7.39
CA ILE A 115 6.74 -1.89 8.62
C ILE A 115 5.91 -0.65 8.94
N PHE A 116 4.66 -0.83 9.32
CA PHE A 116 3.76 0.27 9.57
C PHE A 116 2.76 -0.06 10.66
N THR A 117 2.07 0.98 11.12
CA THR A 117 0.82 0.88 11.83
C THR A 117 -0.27 1.56 11.03
N SER A 118 -1.51 1.08 11.15
CA SER A 118 -2.67 1.73 10.53
C SER A 118 -3.92 1.63 11.38
N ASP A 119 -4.84 2.57 11.14
CA ASP A 119 -6.22 2.50 11.61
C ASP A 119 -7.11 1.68 10.66
N TRP A 120 -8.38 1.53 11.04
CA TRP A 120 -9.40 0.81 10.26
C TRP A 120 -9.84 1.50 8.96
N LEU A 121 -9.55 2.79 8.80
CA LEU A 121 -9.85 3.56 7.61
C LEU A 121 -8.67 3.49 6.64
N GLY A 122 -7.52 2.96 7.05
CA GLY A 122 -6.31 2.90 6.24
C GLY A 122 -5.47 4.15 6.31
N HIS A 123 -5.65 4.99 7.34
CA HIS A 123 -4.63 5.96 7.69
C HIS A 123 -3.54 5.26 8.47
N GLY A 124 -2.29 5.64 8.24
CA GLY A 124 -1.18 4.97 8.89
C GLY A 124 0.14 5.68 8.77
N TYR A 125 1.06 5.20 9.59
CA TYR A 125 2.42 5.65 9.66
C TYR A 125 3.37 4.45 9.61
N GLY A 126 4.49 4.58 8.93
CA GLY A 126 5.47 3.51 8.88
C GLY A 126 6.87 3.97 8.58
N VAL A 127 7.74 2.97 8.49
CA VAL A 127 9.11 3.08 8.00
C VAL A 127 9.30 2.08 6.87
N ALA A 128 10.08 2.47 5.87
CA ALA A 128 10.46 1.58 4.79
C ALA A 128 11.96 1.60 4.56
N ARG A 129 12.49 0.48 4.06
CA ARG A 129 13.88 0.28 3.68
C ARG A 129 13.96 -0.32 2.29
N THR A 130 14.92 0.14 1.50
CA THR A 130 15.20 -0.45 0.18
C THR A 130 16.38 -1.41 0.26
N SER A 131 16.54 -2.27 -0.75
CA SER A 131 17.74 -3.10 -0.92
C SER A 131 19.04 -2.29 -1.02
N LEU A 132 18.94 -1.00 -1.37
CA LEU A 132 20.04 -0.04 -1.41
C LEU A 132 20.30 0.66 -0.06
N LYS A 133 19.63 0.22 1.02
CA LYS A 133 19.72 0.76 2.38
C LYS A 133 19.23 2.20 2.54
N GLU A 134 18.43 2.69 1.60
CA GLU A 134 17.72 3.94 1.79
C GLU A 134 16.57 3.72 2.77
N GLU A 135 16.37 4.69 3.66
CA GLU A 135 15.31 4.65 4.66
C GLU A 135 14.29 5.75 4.41
N TYR A 136 13.02 5.41 4.60
CA TYR A 136 11.90 6.30 4.33
C TYR A 136 10.94 6.33 5.50
N ARG A 137 10.41 7.51 5.77
CA ARG A 137 9.18 7.72 6.53
C ARG A 137 7.98 7.49 5.62
N VAL A 138 6.97 6.76 6.08
CA VAL A 138 5.80 6.43 5.25
C VAL A 138 4.51 6.95 5.89
N THR A 139 3.61 7.52 5.08
CA THR A 139 2.30 8.04 5.51
C THR A 139 1.22 7.78 4.46
N PHE A 140 0.02 7.38 4.89
CA PHE A 140 -1.16 7.12 4.05
C PHE A 140 -2.44 7.36 4.87
#